data_AF-A0A925J4D8-F1
#
_entry.id   AF-A0A925J4D8-F1
#
_cell.length_a   1.000
_cell.length_b   1.000
_cell.length_c   1.000
_cell.angle_alpha   90.00
_cell.angle_beta   90.00
_cell.angle_gamma   90.00
#
_symmetry.space_group_name_H-M   'P 1'
#
loop_
_entity.id
_entity.type
_entity.pdbx_description
1 polymer ?
#
loop_
_entity_poly.entity_id
_entity_poly.type
_entity_poly.pdbx_seq_one_letter_code
_entity_poly.pdbx_strand_id
1 'polypeptide(L)'
;MTDAPRDKRFITTEVEVEGRFETKIVELPPREPEPWGPDAELHIVGQSLPRVDAFEKVTGRAIFTADVTRPGMLHAAFVRAPITAGRVTLDISAALQVPGVIEVLQAEDLPRPMKAGGVGLLSRDVSYPGQPVAAVCADTA
;
A
#
# COMPACT_ATOMS: atom_id res chain seq x y z
N MET A 1 -12.47 39.69 22.74
CA MET A 1 -12.41 38.69 21.67
C MET A 1 -12.83 37.39 22.30
N THR A 2 -14.04 36.95 21.98
CA THR A 2 -14.91 36.11 22.81
C THR A 2 -14.42 34.67 22.88
N ASP A 3 -14.20 34.18 24.09
CA ASP A 3 -13.86 32.79 24.37
C ASP A 3 -15.09 31.92 24.07
N ALA A 4 -15.00 31.12 23.02
CA ALA A 4 -16.08 30.22 22.62
C ALA A 4 -16.17 29.08 23.65
N PRO A 5 -17.37 28.70 24.11
CA PRO A 5 -17.53 27.59 25.04
C PRO A 5 -16.97 26.31 24.41
N ARG A 6 -15.93 25.74 25.03
CA ARG A 6 -15.34 24.45 24.64
C ARG A 6 -16.30 23.32 24.98
N ASP A 7 -17.25 23.07 24.10
CA ASP A 7 -18.09 21.88 24.14
C ASP A 7 -17.20 20.65 23.93
N LYS A 8 -17.07 19.80 24.97
CA LYS A 8 -16.24 18.59 24.96
C LYS A 8 -16.68 17.56 23.90
N ARG A 9 -17.82 17.78 23.24
CA ARG A 9 -18.34 16.96 22.14
C ARG A 9 -17.65 17.19 20.81
N PHE A 10 -16.98 18.33 20.60
CA PHE A 10 -16.34 18.63 19.33
C PHE A 10 -14.83 18.82 19.53
N ILE A 11 -14.04 17.94 18.92
CA ILE A 11 -12.59 18.10 18.85
C ILE A 11 -12.24 18.64 17.48
N THR A 12 -11.57 19.79 17.46
CA THR A 12 -10.89 20.28 16.26
C THR A 12 -9.54 19.57 16.16
N THR A 13 -9.39 18.70 15.16
CA THR A 13 -8.14 18.00 14.89
C THR A 13 -7.64 18.40 13.50
N GLU A 14 -6.35 18.69 13.42
CA GLU A 14 -5.66 18.85 12.15
C GLU A 14 -5.29 17.46 11.64
N VAL A 15 -5.86 17.07 10.51
CA VAL A 15 -5.58 15.78 9.88
C VAL A 15 -4.68 16.03 8.68
N GLU A 16 -3.51 15.41 8.67
CA GLU A 16 -2.64 15.39 7.50
C GLU A 16 -2.97 14.16 6.64
N VAL A 17 -3.32 14.39 5.37
CA VAL A 17 -3.43 13.34 4.36
C VAL A 17 -2.53 13.72 3.20
N GLU A 18 -1.44 12.96 3.00
CA GLU A 18 -0.49 13.12 1.90
C GLU A 18 0.06 14.56 1.75
N GLY A 19 0.45 15.20 2.86
CA GLY A 19 1.02 16.56 2.87
C GLY A 19 -0.02 17.69 2.73
N ARG A 20 -1.31 17.37 2.75
CA ARG A 20 -2.41 18.35 2.81
C ARG A 20 -2.96 18.36 4.23
N PHE A 21 -2.96 19.54 4.85
CA PHE A 21 -3.52 19.77 6.17
C PHE A 21 -4.96 20.21 6.04
N GLU A 22 -5.88 19.47 6.65
CA GLU A 22 -7.29 19.82 6.73
C GLU A 22 -7.70 19.89 8.21
N THR A 23 -8.29 21.01 8.61
CA THR A 23 -8.90 21.14 9.92
C THR A 23 -10.26 20.44 9.89
N LYS A 24 -10.40 19.34 10.64
CA LYS A 24 -11.67 18.63 10.80
C LYS A 24 -12.22 18.82 12.21
N ILE A 25 -13.50 19.13 12.28
CA ILE A 25 -14.26 19.10 13.52
C ILE A 25 -14.86 17.71 13.63
N VAL A 26 -14.36 16.92 14.56
CA VAL A 26 -14.86 15.57 14.85
C VAL A 26 -15.82 15.68 16.02
N GLU A 27 -17.08 15.30 15.79
CA GLU A 27 -18.01 15.04 16.88
C GLU A 27 -17.58 13.75 17.56
N LEU A 28 -17.09 13.85 18.80
CA LEU A 28 -16.91 12.70 19.63
C LEU A 28 -18.29 12.17 20.02
N PRO A 29 -18.52 10.84 19.95
CA PRO A 29 -19.73 10.28 20.50
C PRO A 29 -19.85 10.73 21.98
N PRO A 30 -21.07 11.05 22.45
CA PRO A 30 -21.30 11.67 23.77
C PRO A 30 -20.81 10.81 24.94
N ARG A 31 -20.42 9.55 24.67
CA ARG A 31 -19.87 8.60 25.61
C ARG A 31 -18.88 7.70 24.89
N GLU A 32 -17.73 7.45 25.50
CA GLU A 32 -16.97 6.23 25.17
C GLU A 32 -17.85 5.03 25.55
N PRO A 33 -17.91 3.97 24.71
CA PRO A 33 -18.60 2.75 25.10
C PRO A 33 -17.95 2.20 26.38
N GLU A 34 -18.75 1.76 27.35
CA GLU A 34 -18.19 1.08 28.53
C GLU A 34 -17.41 -0.14 28.01
N PRO A 35 -16.20 -0.38 28.51
CA PRO A 35 -15.53 -1.64 28.25
C PRO A 35 -16.44 -2.80 28.64
N TRP A 36 -16.44 -3.86 27.84
CA TRP A 36 -17.14 -5.08 28.22
C TRP A 36 -16.59 -5.59 29.55
N GLY A 37 -17.49 -5.81 30.52
CA GLY A 37 -17.13 -6.46 31.77
C GLY A 37 -16.75 -7.93 31.57
N PRO A 38 -16.13 -8.56 32.58
CA PRO A 38 -15.74 -9.97 32.51
C PRO A 38 -16.93 -10.91 32.23
N ASP A 39 -18.13 -10.52 32.65
CA ASP A 39 -19.38 -11.27 32.51
C ASP A 39 -20.29 -10.71 31.39
N ALA A 40 -19.76 -9.88 30.49
CA ALA A 40 -20.55 -9.35 29.38
C ALA A 40 -21.08 -10.49 28.50
N GLU A 41 -22.39 -10.55 28.30
CA GLU A 41 -22.98 -11.48 27.35
C GLU A 41 -22.71 -10.98 25.92
N LEU A 42 -21.82 -11.68 25.21
CA LEU A 42 -21.41 -11.32 23.85
C LEU A 42 -22.01 -12.31 22.85
N HIS A 43 -22.71 -11.77 21.85
CA HIS A 43 -23.37 -12.58 20.81
C HIS A 43 -22.45 -12.98 19.65
N ILE A 44 -21.32 -12.29 19.48
CA ILE A 44 -20.39 -12.50 18.34
C ILE A 44 -19.00 -12.92 18.83
N VAL A 45 -18.47 -12.20 19.82
CA VAL A 45 -17.14 -12.47 20.38
C VAL A 45 -17.18 -13.78 21.17
N GLY A 46 -16.21 -14.67 20.94
CA GLY A 46 -16.14 -15.99 21.56
C GLY A 46 -17.04 -17.06 20.91
N GLN A 47 -17.85 -16.70 19.92
CA GLN A 47 -18.71 -17.63 19.19
C GLN A 47 -17.99 -18.22 17.96
N SER A 48 -18.23 -19.50 17.68
CA SER A 48 -17.73 -20.16 16.45
C SER A 48 -18.64 -19.82 15.28
N LEU A 49 -18.50 -18.60 14.76
CA LEU A 49 -19.27 -18.11 13.62
C LEU A 49 -18.48 -18.31 12.31
N PRO A 50 -19.16 -18.66 11.21
CA PRO A 50 -18.51 -18.72 9.90
C PRO A 50 -18.01 -17.33 9.50
N ARG A 51 -16.72 -17.25 9.16
CA ARG A 51 -16.11 -16.01 8.66
C ARG A 51 -16.70 -15.67 7.29
N VAL A 52 -17.06 -14.40 7.09
CA VAL A 52 -17.79 -13.92 5.91
C VAL A 52 -17.12 -14.34 4.59
N ASP A 53 -15.80 -14.28 4.50
CA ASP A 53 -15.02 -14.59 3.30
C ASP A 53 -14.41 -16.02 3.30
N ALA A 54 -14.74 -16.85 4.31
CA ALA A 54 -14.14 -18.18 4.42
C ALA A 54 -14.55 -19.07 3.26
N PHE A 55 -15.83 -19.06 2.91
CA PHE A 55 -16.35 -19.92 1.86
C PHE A 55 -15.72 -19.61 0.51
N GLU A 56 -15.64 -18.34 0.09
CA GLU A 56 -15.00 -18.00 -1.19
C GLU A 56 -13.51 -18.36 -1.19
N LYS A 57 -12.81 -18.16 -0.08
CA LYS A 57 -11.36 -18.48 0.01
C LYS A 57 -11.09 -19.98 -0.06
N VAL A 58 -11.86 -20.82 0.64
CA VAL A 58 -11.61 -22.28 0.65
C VAL A 58 -12.11 -22.98 -0.62
N THR A 59 -13.04 -22.37 -1.35
CA THR A 59 -13.55 -22.89 -2.62
C THR A 59 -12.80 -22.37 -3.83
N GLY A 60 -11.84 -21.45 -3.66
CA GLY A 60 -11.14 -20.79 -4.76
C GLY A 60 -12.00 -19.82 -5.56
N ARG A 61 -13.14 -19.39 -5.02
CA ARG A 61 -14.06 -18.42 -5.64
C ARG A 61 -13.69 -16.97 -5.33
N ALA A 62 -12.82 -16.75 -4.34
CA ALA A 62 -12.34 -15.42 -4.00
C ALA A 62 -11.47 -14.89 -5.15
N ILE A 63 -11.78 -13.70 -5.63
CA ILE A 63 -10.99 -13.00 -6.65
C ILE A 63 -9.95 -12.14 -5.93
N PHE A 64 -8.68 -12.45 -6.14
CA PHE A 64 -7.55 -11.66 -5.67
C PHE A 64 -7.04 -10.74 -6.78
N THR A 65 -6.18 -9.80 -6.42
CA THR A 65 -5.59 -8.84 -7.37
C THR A 65 -4.88 -9.54 -8.54
N ALA A 66 -4.29 -10.72 -8.29
CA ALA A 66 -3.61 -11.51 -9.32
C ALA A 66 -4.57 -12.14 -10.34
N ASP A 67 -5.84 -12.35 -9.99
CA ASP A 67 -6.85 -12.93 -10.88
C ASP A 67 -7.46 -11.87 -11.81
N VAL A 68 -7.18 -10.59 -11.55
CA VAL A 68 -7.74 -9.48 -12.32
C VAL A 68 -6.89 -9.21 -13.56
N THR A 69 -7.48 -9.37 -14.74
CA THR A 69 -6.90 -8.93 -16.02
C THR A 69 -7.74 -7.79 -16.61
N ARG A 70 -7.09 -6.83 -17.27
CA ARG A 70 -7.76 -5.70 -17.95
C ARG A 70 -7.29 -5.60 -19.41
N PRO A 71 -8.13 -5.13 -20.33
CA PRO A 71 -7.70 -4.84 -21.70
C PRO A 71 -6.52 -3.87 -21.70
N GLY A 72 -5.44 -4.21 -22.41
CA GLY A 72 -4.22 -3.38 -22.48
C GLY A 72 -3.38 -3.34 -21.20
N MET A 73 -3.59 -4.27 -20.26
CA MET A 73 -2.78 -4.36 -19.04
C MET A 73 -1.34 -4.74 -19.38
N LEU A 74 -0.39 -3.95 -18.88
CA LEU A 74 1.03 -4.31 -18.89
C LEU A 74 1.40 -5.10 -17.65
N HIS A 75 2.33 -6.02 -17.81
CA HIS A 75 2.93 -6.82 -16.75
C HIS A 75 4.32 -6.28 -16.43
N ALA A 76 4.63 -6.15 -15.14
CA ALA A 76 5.91 -5.61 -14.68
C ALA A 76 6.74 -6.70 -13.99
N ALA A 77 7.98 -6.88 -14.43
CA ALA A 77 8.97 -7.74 -13.79
C ALA A 77 10.10 -6.89 -13.20
N PHE A 78 10.32 -6.98 -11.88
CA PHE A 78 11.36 -6.21 -11.20
C PHE A 78 12.75 -6.84 -11.41
N VAL A 79 13.69 -6.03 -11.89
CA VAL A 79 15.11 -6.35 -11.88
C VAL A 79 15.63 -6.09 -10.47
N ARG A 80 16.25 -7.11 -9.86
CA ARG A 80 16.71 -7.07 -8.47
C ARG A 80 18.24 -7.03 -8.39
N ALA A 81 18.76 -6.28 -7.42
CA ALA A 81 20.19 -6.16 -7.21
C ALA A 81 20.85 -7.51 -6.85
N PRO A 82 21.95 -7.90 -7.52
CA PRO A 82 22.72 -9.10 -7.20
C PRO A 82 23.72 -8.90 -6.05
N ILE A 83 23.80 -7.68 -5.51
CA ILE A 83 24.71 -7.29 -4.43
C ILE A 83 23.92 -7.03 -3.13
N THR A 84 24.62 -7.07 -2.00
CA THR A 84 24.03 -6.79 -0.68
C THR A 84 23.92 -5.30 -0.38
N ALA A 85 24.96 -4.52 -0.68
CA ALA A 85 24.97 -3.08 -0.56
C ALA A 85 26.00 -2.45 -1.50
N GLY A 86 25.73 -1.25 -2.01
CA GLY A 86 26.62 -0.52 -2.93
C GLY A 86 25.85 0.19 -4.03
N ARG A 87 26.56 0.63 -5.07
CA ARG A 87 25.96 1.26 -6.25
C ARG A 87 26.06 0.35 -7.46
N VAL A 88 24.96 0.22 -8.20
CA VAL A 88 24.92 -0.52 -9.46
C VAL A 88 24.74 0.41 -10.66
N THR A 89 25.20 -0.05 -11.82
CA THR A 89 24.87 0.55 -13.12
C THR A 89 23.98 -0.42 -13.89
N LEU A 90 23.18 0.12 -14.81
CA LEU A 90 22.20 -0.63 -15.59
C LEU A 90 22.40 -0.34 -17.07
N ASP A 91 22.42 -1.39 -17.88
CA ASP A 91 22.27 -1.32 -19.33
C ASP A 91 20.94 -1.99 -19.69
N ILE A 92 20.01 -1.21 -20.25
CA ILE A 92 18.65 -1.65 -20.59
C ILE A 92 18.49 -1.97 -22.08
N SER A 93 19.55 -1.77 -22.88
CA SER A 93 19.48 -1.84 -24.34
C SER A 93 18.97 -3.21 -24.83
N ALA A 94 19.50 -4.30 -24.27
CA ALA A 94 19.09 -5.65 -24.64
C ALA A 94 17.63 -5.95 -24.26
N ALA A 95 17.15 -5.46 -23.12
CA ALA A 95 15.78 -5.67 -22.66
C ALA A 95 14.77 -4.98 -23.59
N LEU A 96 15.08 -3.75 -24.04
CA LEU A 96 14.24 -2.99 -24.97
C LEU A 96 14.13 -3.63 -26.37
N GLN A 97 15.00 -4.57 -26.73
CA GLN A 97 14.92 -5.30 -28.00
C GLN A 97 14.07 -6.58 -27.91
N VAL A 98 13.62 -6.97 -26.72
CA VAL A 98 12.79 -8.16 -26.55
C VAL A 98 11.37 -7.86 -27.04
N PRO A 99 10.80 -8.67 -27.96
CA PRO A 99 9.41 -8.49 -28.40
C PRO A 99 8.43 -8.50 -27.23
N GLY A 100 7.47 -7.58 -27.23
CA GLY A 100 6.47 -7.41 -26.17
C GLY A 100 6.92 -6.49 -25.03
N VAL A 101 8.22 -6.20 -24.89
CA VAL A 101 8.70 -5.17 -23.95
C VAL A 101 8.32 -3.79 -24.48
N ILE A 102 7.63 -3.03 -23.64
CA ILE A 102 7.18 -1.67 -23.93
C ILE A 102 8.16 -0.65 -23.36
N GLU A 103 8.62 -0.87 -22.13
CA GLU A 103 9.47 0.08 -21.41
C GLU A 103 10.28 -0.62 -20.30
N VAL A 104 11.40 -0.01 -19.91
CA VAL A 104 12.15 -0.39 -18.70
C VAL A 104 12.26 0.82 -17.80
N LEU A 105 11.48 0.83 -16.72
CA LEU A 105 11.45 1.91 -15.75
C LEU A 105 12.68 1.84 -14.84
N GLN A 106 13.37 2.97 -14.71
CA GLN A 106 14.46 3.22 -13.77
C GLN A 106 14.00 4.15 -12.65
N ALA A 107 14.85 4.39 -11.66
CA ALA A 107 14.55 5.29 -10.55
C ALA A 107 14.23 6.72 -11.03
N GLU A 108 14.84 7.13 -12.12
CA GLU A 108 14.71 8.45 -12.72
C GLU A 108 13.36 8.67 -13.44
N ASP A 109 12.68 7.60 -13.84
CA ASP A 109 11.39 7.65 -14.55
C ASP A 109 10.19 7.76 -13.59
N LEU A 110 10.42 7.66 -12.28
CA LEU A 110 9.37 7.78 -11.28
C LEU A 110 8.92 9.24 -11.15
N PRO A 111 7.59 9.53 -11.12
CA PRO A 111 7.06 10.90 -11.13
C PRO A 111 7.46 11.72 -9.90
N ARG A 112 7.88 11.05 -8.83
CA ARG A 112 8.43 11.61 -7.60
C ARG A 112 9.28 10.54 -6.91
N PRO A 113 10.15 10.89 -5.95
CA PRO A 113 10.84 9.92 -5.11
C PRO A 113 9.83 9.05 -4.34
N MET A 114 9.54 7.85 -4.86
CA MET A 114 8.66 6.89 -4.22
C MET A 114 9.46 6.01 -3.26
N LYS A 115 8.95 5.81 -2.06
CA LYS A 115 9.59 4.97 -1.05
C LYS A 115 8.69 3.83 -0.60
N ALA A 116 9.27 2.66 -0.38
CA ALA A 116 8.63 1.52 0.25
C ALA A 116 9.44 1.13 1.49
N GLY A 117 8.88 1.25 2.69
CA GLY A 117 9.62 0.96 3.93
C GLY A 117 10.85 1.87 4.16
N GLY A 118 10.81 3.12 3.66
CA GLY A 118 11.88 4.11 3.84
C GLY A 118 12.99 4.09 2.77
N VAL A 119 13.04 3.06 1.93
CA VAL A 119 13.97 2.93 0.79
C VAL A 119 13.28 3.29 -0.53
N GLY A 120 14.02 3.74 -1.54
CA GLY A 120 13.48 4.04 -2.87
C GLY A 120 12.83 2.81 -3.51
N LEU A 121 11.67 2.99 -4.17
CA LEU A 121 10.93 1.93 -4.86
C LEU A 121 11.81 1.25 -5.93
N LEU A 122 12.53 2.06 -6.72
CA LEU A 122 13.63 1.67 -7.58
C LEU A 122 14.84 2.50 -7.15
N SER A 123 16.02 1.89 -7.01
CA SER A 123 17.23 2.60 -6.59
C SER A 123 18.49 1.97 -7.14
N ARG A 124 19.44 2.78 -7.61
CA ARG A 124 20.80 2.32 -7.95
C ARG A 124 21.70 2.20 -6.72
N ASP A 125 21.37 2.89 -5.65
CA ASP A 125 22.00 2.78 -4.34
C ASP A 125 21.29 1.67 -3.55
N VAL A 126 21.93 0.51 -3.51
CA VAL A 126 21.44 -0.73 -2.91
C VAL A 126 21.84 -0.79 -1.44
N SER A 127 20.87 -1.08 -0.58
CA SER A 127 21.07 -1.22 0.88
C SER A 127 20.77 -2.64 1.38
N TYR A 128 20.14 -3.49 0.57
CA TYR A 128 19.84 -4.88 0.92
C TYR A 128 19.81 -5.78 -0.33
N PRO A 129 20.08 -7.10 -0.17
CA PRO A 129 20.06 -8.04 -1.28
C PRO A 129 18.67 -8.12 -1.91
N GLY A 130 18.64 -8.09 -3.24
CA GLY A 130 17.41 -8.18 -4.00
C GLY A 130 16.58 -6.90 -4.08
N GLN A 131 17.11 -5.77 -3.60
CA GLN A 131 16.45 -4.47 -3.76
C GLN A 131 16.13 -4.21 -5.25
N PRO A 132 14.90 -3.78 -5.59
CA PRO A 132 14.55 -3.46 -6.97
C PRO A 132 15.36 -2.27 -7.49
N VAL A 133 15.93 -2.44 -8.68
CA VAL A 133 16.78 -1.42 -9.34
C VAL A 133 16.15 -0.90 -10.64
N ALA A 134 15.30 -1.69 -11.27
CA ALA A 134 14.48 -1.32 -12.44
C ALA A 134 13.23 -2.22 -12.51
N ALA A 135 12.28 -1.87 -13.38
CA ALA A 135 11.13 -2.71 -13.73
C ALA A 135 10.97 -2.80 -15.24
N VAL A 136 10.91 -4.01 -15.79
CA VAL A 136 10.60 -4.25 -17.21
C VAL A 136 9.08 -4.34 -17.35
N CYS A 137 8.50 -3.54 -18.22
CA CYS A 137 7.06 -3.51 -18.50
C CYS A 137 6.79 -4.10 -19.89
N ALA A 138 5.96 -5.14 -19.96
CA ALA A 138 5.65 -5.86 -21.19
C ALA A 138 4.15 -6.13 -21.34
N ASP A 139 3.69 -6.46 -22.55
CA ASP A 139 2.30 -6.81 -22.84
C ASP A 139 1.90 -8.24 -22.43
N THR A 140 2.88 -9.05 -21.99
CA THR A 140 2.67 -10.40 -21.46
C THR A 140 3.38 -10.60 -20.12
N ALA A 141 2.82 -11.50 -19.29
CA ALA A 141 3.35 -11.90 -17.99
C ALA A 141 4.60 -12.79 -18.06
#